data_AF-A0A1Y1VVJ8-F1
#
_entry.id   AF-A0A1Y1VVJ8-F1
#
_cell.length_a   1.000
_cell.length_b   1.000
_cell.length_c   1.000
_cell.angle_alpha   90.00
_cell.angle_beta   90.00
_cell.angle_gamma   90.00
#
_symmetry.space_group_name_H-M   'P 1'
#
loop_
_entity.id
_entity.type
_entity.pdbx_description
1 polymer ?
#
loop_
_entity_poly.entity_id
_entity_poly.type
_entity_poly.pdbx_seq_one_letter_code
_entity_poly.pdbx_strand_id
1 'polypeptide(L)'
;MAFWIISKLFRTVKEITFEELLGEALVTTCTSFISASNDIQKEKGSLDAKLFLIKHLLALKEYVTSFDAESIAFRHTLTRTNSQSSSRKSSILGPIIGLAALRSQESEGVDGREELDRILKEACESFVSIGVDGVADSISQVSTFA
;
A
#
# COMPACT_ATOMS: atom_id res chain seq x y z
N MET A 1 -15.84 9.74 0.61
CA MET A 1 -16.05 10.41 -0.69
C MET A 1 -14.87 10.23 -1.65
N ALA A 2 -13.62 10.42 -1.21
CA ALA A 2 -12.42 10.24 -2.06
C ALA A 2 -12.32 8.84 -2.71
N PHE A 3 -12.58 7.77 -1.95
CA PHE A 3 -12.49 6.39 -2.42
C PHE A 3 -13.36 6.07 -3.66
N TRP A 4 -14.54 6.70 -3.76
CA TRP A 4 -15.48 6.47 -4.87
C TRP A 4 -15.07 7.22 -6.14
N ILE A 5 -14.48 8.40 -5.99
CA ILE A 5 -13.96 9.21 -7.10
C ILE A 5 -12.77 8.50 -7.76
N ILE A 6 -11.89 7.93 -6.93
CA ILE A 6 -10.74 7.13 -7.39
C ILE A 6 -11.22 5.91 -8.19
N SER A 7 -12.22 5.18 -7.66
CA SER A 7 -12.80 4.00 -8.31
C SER A 7 -13.52 4.29 -9.63
N LYS A 8 -14.05 5.50 -9.83
CA LYS A 8 -14.75 5.91 -11.06
C LYS A 8 -13.80 6.45 -12.12
N LEU A 9 -12.79 7.20 -11.71
CA LEU A 9 -11.75 7.73 -12.58
C LEU A 9 -10.86 6.61 -13.15
N PHE A 10 -10.66 5.54 -12.36
CA PHE A 10 -10.06 4.25 -12.72
C PHE A 10 -10.53 3.66 -14.06
N ARG A 11 -11.80 3.83 -14.44
CA ARG A 11 -12.37 3.15 -15.61
C ARG A 11 -12.11 3.88 -16.94
N THR A 12 -11.53 5.08 -16.91
CA THR A 12 -11.62 6.03 -18.05
C THR A 12 -10.29 6.64 -18.50
N VAL A 13 -9.17 6.42 -17.78
CA VAL A 13 -7.92 7.16 -18.01
C VAL A 13 -6.77 6.21 -18.34
N LYS A 14 -5.92 6.63 -19.30
CA LYS A 14 -4.71 5.93 -19.74
C LYS A 14 -3.73 5.70 -18.57
N GLU A 15 -3.09 4.54 -18.58
CA GLU A 15 -2.21 3.97 -17.53
C GLU A 15 -1.15 4.94 -16.97
N ILE A 16 -0.62 5.86 -17.79
CA ILE A 16 0.50 6.74 -17.40
C ILE A 16 0.05 7.90 -16.49
N THR A 17 -1.12 8.48 -16.72
CA THR A 17 -1.63 9.61 -15.89
C THR A 17 -2.23 9.13 -14.57
N PHE A 18 -2.47 7.82 -14.43
CA PHE A 18 -3.11 7.24 -13.26
C PHE A 18 -2.13 7.01 -12.10
N GLU A 19 -0.88 6.60 -12.36
CA GLU A 19 0.11 6.40 -11.29
C GLU A 19 0.51 7.72 -10.62
N GLU A 20 0.69 8.81 -11.38
CA GLU A 20 0.94 10.13 -10.79
C GLU A 20 -0.23 10.59 -9.90
N LEU A 21 -1.47 10.42 -10.38
CA LEU A 21 -2.67 10.77 -9.61
C LEU A 21 -2.85 9.87 -8.37
N LEU A 22 -2.53 8.58 -8.49
CA LEU A 22 -2.56 7.64 -7.38
C LEU A 22 -1.53 8.04 -6.33
N GLY A 23 -0.31 8.43 -6.75
CA GLY A 23 0.73 8.97 -5.89
C GLY A 23 0.25 10.20 -5.10
N GLU A 24 -0.30 11.20 -5.77
CA GLU A 24 -0.83 12.41 -5.13
C GLU A 24 -1.99 12.11 -4.15
N ALA A 25 -2.91 11.24 -4.55
CA ALA A 25 -4.02 10.81 -3.70
C ALA A 25 -3.52 10.05 -2.46
N LEU A 26 -2.46 9.26 -2.62
CA LEU A 26 -1.84 8.49 -1.54
C LEU A 26 -1.19 9.42 -0.52
N VAL A 27 -0.38 10.37 -0.97
CA VAL A 27 0.23 11.41 -0.11
C VAL A 27 -0.85 12.21 0.64
N THR A 28 -1.90 12.63 -0.06
CA THR A 28 -3.02 13.38 0.55
C THR A 28 -3.77 12.54 1.59
N THR A 29 -3.90 11.24 1.38
CA THR A 29 -4.55 10.34 2.34
C THR A 29 -3.66 10.11 3.57
N CYS A 30 -2.34 9.94 3.36
CA CYS A 30 -1.37 9.84 4.44
C CYS A 30 -1.39 11.08 5.35
N THR A 31 -1.39 12.29 4.77
CA THR A 31 -1.46 13.54 5.56
C THR A 31 -2.78 13.64 6.34
N SER A 32 -3.89 13.20 5.76
CA SER A 32 -5.18 13.14 6.46
C SER A 32 -5.14 12.16 7.65
N PHE A 33 -4.53 10.98 7.51
CA PHE A 33 -4.39 10.03 8.61
C PHE A 33 -3.47 10.55 9.72
N ILE A 34 -2.38 11.25 9.37
CA ILE A 34 -1.52 11.90 10.36
C ILE A 34 -2.29 12.96 11.15
N SER A 35 -3.07 13.80 10.46
CA SER A 35 -3.90 14.82 11.14
C SER A 35 -4.91 14.18 12.09
N ALA A 36 -5.62 13.14 11.63
CA ALA A 36 -6.58 12.41 12.47
C ALA A 36 -5.90 11.73 13.66
N SER A 37 -4.70 11.15 13.47
CA SER A 37 -3.89 10.58 14.55
C SER A 37 -3.53 11.64 15.60
N ASN A 38 -3.17 12.85 15.18
CA ASN A 38 -2.86 13.95 16.12
C ASN A 38 -4.07 14.37 16.95
N ASP A 39 -5.27 14.32 16.37
CA ASP A 39 -6.50 14.64 17.11
C ASP A 39 -6.86 13.52 18.09
N ILE A 40 -6.70 12.24 17.69
CA ILE A 40 -6.87 11.09 18.59
C ILE A 40 -5.85 11.14 19.73
N GLN A 41 -4.61 11.58 19.46
CA GLN A 41 -3.58 11.70 20.48
C GLN A 41 -4.00 12.65 21.61
N LYS A 42 -4.69 13.75 21.27
CA LYS A 42 -5.20 14.73 22.24
C LYS A 42 -6.35 14.16 23.09
N GLU A 43 -7.20 13.32 22.51
CA GLU A 43 -8.39 12.79 23.20
C GLU A 43 -8.13 11.50 23.99
N LYS A 44 -7.39 10.55 23.42
CA LYS A 44 -7.28 9.16 23.91
C LYS A 44 -5.86 8.73 24.27
N GLY A 45 -4.86 9.54 23.92
CA GLY A 45 -3.46 9.31 24.26
C GLY A 45 -2.60 8.76 23.12
N SER A 46 -1.27 8.81 23.34
CA SER A 46 -0.26 8.56 22.31
C SER A 46 -0.29 7.14 21.73
N LEU A 47 -0.58 6.14 22.57
CA LEU A 47 -0.59 4.73 22.15
C LEU A 47 -1.76 4.41 21.22
N ASP A 48 -2.97 4.90 21.53
CA ASP A 48 -4.17 4.68 20.71
C ASP A 48 -4.07 5.41 19.38
N ALA A 49 -3.51 6.63 19.38
CA ALA A 49 -3.22 7.38 18.16
C ALA A 49 -2.28 6.63 17.21
N LYS A 50 -1.18 6.07 17.75
CA LYS A 50 -0.21 5.31 16.95
C LYS A 50 -0.80 4.00 16.42
N LEU A 51 -1.61 3.29 17.20
CA LEU A 51 -2.33 2.10 16.74
C LEU A 51 -3.35 2.42 15.64
N PHE A 52 -4.08 3.52 15.78
CA PHE A 52 -4.98 4.03 14.74
C PHE A 52 -4.21 4.27 13.45
N LEU A 53 -3.08 4.98 13.51
CA LEU A 53 -2.28 5.33 12.35
C LEU A 53 -1.74 4.08 11.64
N ILE A 54 -1.11 3.15 12.38
CA ILE A 54 -0.57 1.90 11.83
C ILE A 54 -1.66 1.08 11.14
N LYS A 55 -2.83 0.92 11.78
CA LYS A 55 -3.95 0.15 11.21
C LYS A 55 -4.43 0.74 9.87
N HIS A 56 -4.58 2.06 9.79
CA HIS A 56 -5.08 2.71 8.59
C HIS A 56 -4.04 2.73 7.46
N LEU A 57 -2.76 2.88 7.78
CA LEU A 57 -1.67 2.79 6.79
C LEU A 57 -1.51 1.36 6.24
N LEU A 58 -1.65 0.33 7.08
CA LEU A 58 -1.63 -1.07 6.62
C LEU A 58 -2.77 -1.38 5.66
N ALA A 59 -4.00 -0.92 5.96
CA ALA A 59 -5.14 -1.09 5.06
C ALA A 59 -4.94 -0.36 3.72
N LEU A 60 -4.31 0.82 3.76
CA LEU A 60 -3.98 1.57 2.56
C LEU A 60 -2.92 0.85 1.71
N LYS A 61 -1.92 0.24 2.35
CA LYS A 61 -0.89 -0.58 1.67
C LYS A 61 -1.49 -1.83 1.02
N GLU A 62 -2.42 -2.51 1.70
CA GLU A 62 -3.13 -3.66 1.15
C GLU A 62 -3.97 -3.29 -0.08
N TYR A 63 -4.64 -2.14 -0.04
CA TYR A 63 -5.40 -1.61 -1.17
C TYR A 63 -4.51 -1.34 -2.39
N VAL A 64 -3.37 -0.68 -2.18
CA VAL A 64 -2.38 -0.41 -3.25
C VAL A 64 -1.82 -1.72 -3.84
N THR A 65 -1.53 -2.71 -2.99
CA THR A 65 -1.04 -4.02 -3.44
C THR A 65 -2.11 -4.79 -4.24
N SER A 66 -3.36 -4.72 -3.80
CA SER A 66 -4.50 -5.36 -4.48
C SER A 66 -4.76 -4.72 -5.85
N PHE A 67 -4.60 -3.40 -5.93
CA PHE A 67 -4.70 -2.64 -7.17
C PHE A 67 -3.68 -3.09 -8.23
N ASP A 68 -2.41 -3.27 -7.84
CA ASP A 68 -1.36 -3.74 -8.76
C ASP A 68 -1.69 -5.14 -9.31
N ALA A 69 -2.24 -6.02 -8.48
CA ALA A 69 -2.65 -7.36 -8.92
C ALA A 69 -3.80 -7.32 -9.95
N GLU A 70 -4.79 -6.44 -9.75
CA GLU A 70 -5.90 -6.25 -10.70
C GLU A 70 -5.43 -5.62 -12.01
N SER A 71 -4.50 -4.66 -11.98
CA SER A 71 -3.94 -4.06 -13.19
C SER A 71 -3.19 -5.11 -14.03
N ILE A 72 -2.38 -5.96 -13.37
CA ILE A 72 -1.67 -7.06 -14.01
C ILE A 72 -2.67 -8.08 -14.60
N ALA A 73 -3.71 -8.46 -13.87
CA ALA A 73 -4.73 -9.40 -14.34
C ALA A 73 -5.52 -8.86 -15.56
N PHE A 74 -5.84 -7.57 -15.57
CA PHE A 74 -6.48 -6.91 -16.71
C PHE A 74 -5.59 -6.95 -17.97
N ARG A 75 -4.30 -6.67 -17.85
CA ARG A 75 -3.33 -6.78 -18.96
C ARG A 75 -3.23 -8.20 -19.52
N HIS A 76 -3.23 -9.22 -18.66
CA HIS A 76 -3.21 -10.62 -19.09
C HIS A 76 -4.49 -11.03 -19.84
N THR A 77 -5.62 -10.41 -19.52
CA THR A 77 -6.88 -10.65 -20.22
C THR A 77 -6.88 -9.98 -21.60
N LEU A 78 -6.40 -8.73 -21.70
CA LEU A 78 -6.35 -7.98 -22.96
C LEU A 78 -5.33 -8.54 -23.97
N THR A 79 -4.25 -9.17 -23.48
CA THR A 79 -3.27 -9.86 -24.34
C THR A 79 -3.79 -11.19 -24.91
N ARG A 80 -4.73 -11.87 -24.24
CA ARG A 80 -5.36 -13.10 -24.77
C ARG A 80 -6.40 -12.85 -25.85
N THR A 81 -7.00 -11.66 -25.91
CA THR A 81 -8.03 -11.36 -26.92
C THR A 81 -7.47 -10.89 -28.27
N ASN A 82 -6.18 -10.51 -28.34
CA ASN A 82 -5.54 -10.08 -29.59
C ASN A 82 -4.84 -11.22 -30.37
N SER A 83 -4.83 -12.45 -29.87
CA SER A 83 -4.25 -13.62 -30.57
C SER A 83 -5.28 -14.63 -31.07
N GLN A 84 -6.58 -14.38 -30.86
CA GLN A 84 -7.64 -15.29 -31.28
C GLN A 84 -8.41 -14.79 -32.51
N SER A 85 -7.67 -14.36 -33.54
CA SER A 85 -8.19 -14.34 -34.90
C SER A 85 -7.13 -14.75 -35.91
N SER A 86 -6.45 -15.88 -35.72
CA SER A 86 -5.93 -16.60 -36.87
C SER A 86 -5.69 -18.07 -36.58
N SER A 87 -6.62 -18.87 -37.10
CA SER A 87 -6.31 -20.03 -37.91
C SER A 87 -5.38 -21.11 -37.33
N ARG A 88 -6.03 -22.17 -36.86
CA ARG A 88 -5.78 -23.58 -37.20
C ARG A 88 -4.34 -24.14 -37.09
N LYS A 89 -4.28 -25.27 -36.37
CA LYS A 89 -3.42 -26.47 -36.54
C LYS A 89 -2.30 -26.65 -35.50
N SER A 90 -2.44 -27.76 -34.78
CA SER A 90 -1.37 -28.67 -34.29
C SER A 90 -0.10 -28.06 -33.71
N SER A 91 0.11 -28.24 -32.40
CA SER A 91 1.05 -29.26 -31.91
C SER A 91 1.01 -29.33 -30.39
N ILE A 92 0.82 -30.56 -29.92
CA ILE A 92 1.22 -31.02 -28.59
C ILE A 92 2.76 -30.95 -28.60
N LEU A 93 3.37 -30.27 -27.60
CA LEU A 93 4.79 -30.30 -27.17
C LEU A 93 5.37 -28.88 -26.91
N GLY A 94 5.20 -28.38 -25.68
CA GLY A 94 6.07 -27.37 -25.03
C GLY A 94 6.06 -25.95 -25.58
N PRO A 95 6.51 -24.93 -24.81
CA PRO A 95 7.48 -25.06 -23.73
C PRO A 95 7.10 -24.37 -22.39
N ILE A 96 7.73 -24.88 -21.33
CA ILE A 96 7.86 -24.26 -20.00
C ILE A 96 8.79 -23.04 -20.13
N ILE A 97 8.38 -22.03 -20.90
CA ILE A 97 9.10 -20.76 -21.10
C ILE A 97 8.05 -19.65 -20.94
N GLY A 98 7.77 -19.29 -19.69
CA GLY A 98 6.83 -18.21 -19.39
C GLY A 98 6.97 -17.64 -17.98
N LEU A 99 7.71 -18.31 -17.10
CA LEU A 99 7.81 -17.91 -15.69
C LEU A 99 8.93 -16.90 -15.40
N ALA A 100 9.81 -16.60 -16.37
CA ALA A 100 11.01 -15.78 -16.15
C ALA A 100 10.95 -14.33 -16.67
N ALA A 101 9.82 -13.89 -17.26
CA ALA A 101 9.72 -12.60 -17.96
C ALA A 101 8.84 -11.53 -17.30
N LEU A 102 8.44 -11.69 -16.03
CA LEU A 102 7.84 -10.59 -15.25
C LEU A 102 8.85 -10.08 -14.22
N ARG A 103 10.03 -9.63 -14.70
CA ARG A 103 10.84 -8.69 -13.94
C ARG A 103 10.76 -7.35 -14.63
N SER A 104 10.35 -6.35 -13.85
CA SER A 104 10.45 -4.93 -14.11
C SER A 104 9.61 -4.41 -15.27
N GLN A 105 8.50 -3.76 -14.90
CA GLN A 105 8.37 -2.39 -15.34
C GLN A 105 8.31 -1.54 -14.08
N GLU A 106 9.48 -0.98 -13.78
CA GLU A 106 9.69 0.08 -12.81
C GLU A 106 8.81 1.25 -13.25
N SER A 107 7.65 1.39 -12.60
CA SER A 107 6.83 2.58 -12.78
C SER A 107 7.57 3.70 -12.06
N GLU A 108 8.21 4.56 -12.84
CA GLU A 108 8.80 5.83 -12.43
C GLU A 108 7.67 6.78 -12.01
N GLY A 109 7.03 6.44 -10.89
CA GLY A 109 5.96 7.13 -10.18
C GLY A 109 6.06 6.74 -8.70
N VAL A 110 7.27 6.90 -8.16
CA VAL A 110 7.77 6.20 -6.96
C VAL A 110 7.40 6.89 -5.65
N ASP A 111 7.01 8.17 -5.70
CA ASP A 111 7.00 9.02 -4.51
C ASP A 111 5.93 8.65 -3.47
N GLY A 112 4.66 8.48 -3.88
CA GLY A 112 3.58 8.24 -2.92
C GLY A 112 3.65 6.88 -2.22
N ARG A 113 4.17 5.85 -2.90
CA ARG A 113 4.31 4.50 -2.35
C ARG A 113 5.48 4.42 -1.38
N GLU A 114 6.60 5.03 -1.74
CA GLU A 114 7.76 5.18 -0.86
C GLU A 114 7.39 5.97 0.40
N GLU A 115 6.62 7.06 0.25
CA GLU A 115 6.16 7.87 1.38
C GLU A 115 5.24 7.09 2.32
N LEU A 116 4.29 6.29 1.79
CA LEU A 116 3.46 5.41 2.62
C LEU A 116 4.32 4.45 3.45
N ASP A 117 5.30 3.80 2.83
CA ASP A 117 6.19 2.85 3.51
C ASP A 117 7.10 3.55 4.52
N ARG A 118 7.56 4.77 4.22
CA ARG A 118 8.33 5.62 5.14
C ARG A 118 7.52 5.95 6.39
N ILE A 119 6.30 6.46 6.23
CA ILE A 119 5.42 6.83 7.36
C ILE A 119 5.05 5.60 8.18
N LEU A 120 4.75 4.46 7.53
CA LEU A 120 4.42 3.22 8.23
C LEU A 120 5.59 2.74 9.09
N LYS A 121 6.81 2.77 8.55
CA LYS A 121 8.03 2.41 9.29
C LYS A 121 8.23 3.33 10.50
N GLU A 122 8.14 4.64 10.31
CA GLU A 122 8.27 5.62 11.38
C GLU A 122 7.21 5.43 12.48
N ALA A 123 5.96 5.16 12.09
CA ALA A 123 4.87 4.92 13.03
C ALA A 123 5.11 3.64 13.85
N CYS A 124 5.59 2.56 13.22
CA CYS A 124 5.97 1.32 13.89
C CYS A 124 7.14 1.52 14.87
N GLU A 125 8.21 2.21 14.46
CA GLU A 125 9.36 2.51 15.32
C GLU A 125 8.94 3.35 16.54
N SER A 126 8.12 4.36 16.33
CA SER A 126 7.57 5.20 17.40
C SER A 126 6.69 4.39 18.36
N PHE A 127 5.86 3.48 17.84
CA PHE A 127 5.02 2.59 18.67
C PHE A 127 5.88 1.65 19.53
N VAL A 128 6.93 1.05 18.95
CA VAL A 128 7.85 0.17 19.68
C VAL A 128 8.58 0.95 20.78
N SER A 129 9.07 2.16 20.52
CA SER A 129 9.72 3.00 21.53
C SER A 129 8.78 3.28 22.71
N ILE A 130 7.53 3.70 22.44
CA ILE A 130 6.52 3.96 23.48
C ILE A 130 6.26 2.70 24.32
N GLY A 131 6.18 1.53 23.66
CA GLY A 131 5.99 0.25 24.35
C GLY A 131 7.17 -0.13 25.24
N VAL A 132 8.41 0.07 24.76
CA VAL A 132 9.64 -0.22 25.51
C VAL A 132 9.78 0.71 26.71
N ASP A 133 9.49 1.99 26.55
CA ASP A 133 9.56 2.99 27.63
C ASP A 133 8.55 2.65 28.73
N GLY A 134 7.32 2.29 28.38
CA GLY A 134 6.31 1.87 29.36
C GLY A 134 6.70 0.61 30.16
N VAL A 135 7.43 -0.32 29.54
CA VAL A 135 7.96 -1.51 30.21
C VAL A 135 9.16 -1.17 31.09
N ALA A 136 10.06 -0.30 30.62
CA ALA A 136 11.22 0.16 31.39
C ALA A 136 10.82 0.94 32.65
N ASP A 137 9.79 1.77 32.55
CA ASP A 137 9.20 2.49 33.69
C ASP A 137 8.59 1.54 34.72
N SER A 138 7.91 0.49 34.25
CA SER A 138 7.32 -0.55 35.11
C SER A 138 8.39 -1.37 35.84
N ILE A 139 9.52 -1.67 35.19
CA ILE A 139 10.64 -2.40 35.82
C ILE A 139 11.34 -1.54 36.87
N SER A 140 11.52 -0.24 36.62
CA SER A 140 12.17 0.68 37.56
C SER A 140 11.36 0.90 38.84
N GLN A 141 10.03 0.91 38.74
CA GLN A 141 9.12 0.96 39.89
C GLN A 141 9.25 -0.31 40.75
N VAL A 142 9.33 -1.49 40.14
CA VAL A 142 9.49 -2.77 40.85
C VAL A 142 10.85 -2.87 41.55
N SER A 143 11.92 -2.37 40.94
CA SER A 143 13.26 -2.37 41.55
C SER A 143 13.42 -1.40 42.74
N THR A 144 12.53 -0.43 42.90
CA THR A 144 12.57 0.53 44.02
C THR A 144 11.87 -0.01 45.28
N PHE A 145 11.05 -1.06 45.13
CA PHE A 145 10.33 -1.71 46.23
C PHE A 145 11.02 -2.98 46.78
N ALA A 146 12.19 -3.35 46.27
CA ALA A 146 13.02 -4.46 46.76
C ALA A 146 14.26 -3.94 47.47
#